data_AF-A0A3B9KT75-F1
#
_entry.id   AF-A0A3B9KT75-F1
#
_cell.length_a   1.000
_cell.length_b   1.000
_cell.length_c   1.000
_cell.angle_alpha   90.00
_cell.angle_beta   90.00
_cell.angle_gamma   90.00
#
_symmetry.space_group_name_H-M   'P 1'
#
loop_
_entity.id
_entity.type
_entity.pdbx_description
1 polymer ?
#
loop_
_entity_poly.entity_id
_entity_poly.type
_entity_poly.pdbx_seq_one_letter_code
_entity_poly.pdbx_strand_id
1 'polypeptide(L)'
;MSNIVVSSILSALGGKAKIAILVVCALILLAIIFVIIYFARKKKHEQRSEEKPKAALPVEEKKPEEPLIAPTYVEDVPEEFPEETASEESEEDHEVTLSESIAAAKDSGTAGIVTKKSVIEHLAAKFGDNVELNGRENRTPNGKLLMSDNHFAFSKDGKRVCFAYVYQDDDGDVIVLLRTTAEHAHAIRAAHPHTGAKSAFPKNKEKDWYSVVIDDSFTANDVYEMLDVAAYNIIGKFAPVQEEPEEEEEVSLSESLAAAKDVGAAGLVTKKSIIDHLSAKFGDKVELNGRENRTPNGKLLLSDNHFAFAPNGKRVCFTYVYEDDEGDVVILLRTTADHAKAIHEEHEGTCVRSAFPKNKEKDWYSVVIDDSFTEQDVYEALDRAAINIIGGAPAEHEFTLSESLAAARESGVSGIVTKKSVIDYLAEKYGDNVELNGRENRTPNGKLLMSDNHFALSGDKRVCFTYVYEDEGKVIMLVRLDEKTAAAVHAEHSHTCVRSAFPKNKDRDWYSVVVDGSFTGAVVYEVLDKAYAYVLKK
;
A
#
# COMPACT_ATOMS: atom_id res chain seq x y z
N MET A 1 -31.74 15.62 58.03
CA MET A 1 -32.99 14.83 58.18
C MET A 1 -33.28 13.88 57.01
N SER A 2 -32.61 13.98 55.86
CA SER A 2 -32.90 13.16 54.65
C SER A 2 -32.47 11.69 54.73
N ASN A 3 -31.36 11.34 55.40
CA ASN A 3 -30.85 9.96 55.41
C ASN A 3 -31.67 8.99 56.29
N ILE A 4 -32.39 9.48 57.30
CA ILE A 4 -33.16 8.64 58.24
C ILE A 4 -34.47 8.16 57.60
N VAL A 5 -35.06 8.98 56.73
CA VAL A 5 -36.33 8.67 56.05
C VAL A 5 -36.13 7.63 54.95
N VAL A 6 -35.04 7.73 54.17
CA VAL A 6 -34.75 6.80 53.06
C VAL A 6 -34.42 5.38 53.58
N SER A 7 -33.69 5.28 54.69
CA SER A 7 -33.35 3.99 55.32
C SER A 7 -34.59 3.26 55.85
N SER A 8 -35.53 3.98 56.46
CA SER A 8 -36.77 3.42 57.03
C SER A 8 -37.76 2.94 55.96
N ILE A 9 -37.78 3.59 54.79
CA ILE A 9 -38.64 3.18 53.66
C ILE A 9 -38.04 1.96 52.96
N LEU A 10 -36.71 1.90 52.81
CA LEU A 10 -36.05 0.75 52.19
C LEU A 10 -36.14 -0.50 53.07
N SER A 11 -36.06 -0.39 54.40
CA SER A 11 -36.16 -1.56 55.30
C SER A 11 -37.53 -2.24 55.29
N ALA A 12 -38.60 -1.50 55.00
CA ALA A 12 -39.98 -2.01 54.93
C ALA A 12 -40.32 -2.75 53.62
N LEU A 13 -39.47 -2.65 52.58
CA LEU A 13 -39.71 -3.26 51.27
C LEU A 13 -39.09 -4.66 51.19
N GLY A 14 -39.88 -5.66 50.80
CA GLY A 14 -39.41 -7.01 50.55
C GLY A 14 -38.30 -7.06 49.49
N GLY A 15 -37.40 -8.05 49.58
CA GLY A 15 -36.16 -8.08 48.79
C GLY A 15 -36.32 -7.87 47.28
N LYS A 16 -37.43 -8.34 46.69
CA LYS A 16 -37.75 -8.14 45.26
C LYS A 16 -38.06 -6.68 44.90
N ALA A 17 -38.72 -5.93 45.80
CA ALA A 17 -39.04 -4.53 45.58
C ALA A 17 -37.78 -3.63 45.65
N LYS A 18 -36.80 -4.00 46.50
CA LYS A 18 -35.49 -3.32 46.53
C LYS A 18 -34.73 -3.45 45.22
N ILE A 19 -34.72 -4.66 44.64
CA ILE A 19 -34.06 -4.92 43.36
C ILE A 19 -34.73 -4.11 42.24
N ALA A 20 -36.07 -4.07 42.21
CA ALA A 20 -36.80 -3.29 41.20
C ALA A 20 -36.47 -1.78 41.28
N ILE A 21 -36.41 -1.21 42.49
CA ILE A 21 -36.04 0.21 42.68
C ILE A 21 -34.60 0.46 42.23
N LEU A 22 -33.65 -0.41 42.57
CA LEU A 22 -32.26 -0.27 42.13
C LEU A 22 -32.12 -0.32 40.61
N VAL A 23 -32.86 -1.20 39.93
CA VAL A 23 -32.88 -1.27 38.46
C VAL A 23 -33.43 0.01 37.86
N VAL A 24 -34.53 0.54 38.39
CA VAL A 24 -35.11 1.82 37.92
C VAL A 24 -34.14 2.98 38.14
N CYS A 25 -33.49 3.06 39.30
CA CYS A 25 -32.48 4.09 39.56
C CYS A 25 -31.28 3.98 38.61
N ALA A 26 -30.82 2.77 38.30
CA ALA A 26 -29.73 2.55 37.35
C ALA A 26 -30.10 2.99 35.92
N LEU A 27 -31.33 2.70 35.48
CA LEU A 27 -31.83 3.14 34.17
C LEU A 27 -31.95 4.67 34.08
N ILE A 28 -32.41 5.34 35.15
CA ILE A 28 -32.47 6.80 35.21
C ILE A 28 -31.05 7.38 35.16
N LEU A 29 -30.09 6.80 35.88
CA LEU A 29 -28.70 7.25 35.87
C LEU A 29 -28.08 7.14 34.46
N LEU A 30 -28.32 6.02 33.77
CA LEU A 30 -27.86 5.80 32.40
C LEU A 30 -28.47 6.80 31.43
N ALA A 31 -29.76 7.12 31.57
CA ALA A 31 -30.42 8.13 30.75
C ALA A 31 -29.81 9.53 30.97
N ILE A 32 -29.50 9.90 32.22
CA ILE A 32 -28.83 11.17 32.54
C ILE A 32 -27.43 11.23 31.91
N ILE A 33 -26.63 10.16 32.05
CA ILE A 33 -25.29 10.08 31.45
C ILE A 33 -25.39 10.21 29.91
N PHE A 34 -26.34 9.53 29.29
CA PHE A 34 -26.58 9.62 27.85
C PHE A 34 -26.90 11.06 27.41
N VAL A 35 -27.77 11.75 28.14
CA VAL A 35 -28.12 13.16 27.86
C VAL A 35 -26.90 14.08 27.99
N ILE A 36 -26.08 13.91 29.03
CA ILE A 36 -24.84 14.70 29.22
C ILE A 36 -23.88 14.49 28.03
N ILE A 37 -23.66 13.24 27.62
CA ILE A 37 -22.80 12.91 26.47
C ILE A 37 -23.36 13.51 25.18
N TYR A 38 -24.68 13.44 24.98
CA TYR A 38 -25.35 14.01 23.82
C TYR A 38 -25.13 15.53 23.72
N PHE A 39 -25.33 16.27 24.82
CA PHE A 39 -25.12 17.72 24.83
C PHE A 39 -23.64 18.11 24.68
N ALA A 40 -22.71 17.35 25.27
CA ALA A 40 -21.28 17.58 25.08
C ALA A 40 -20.86 17.42 23.61
N ARG A 41 -21.41 16.40 22.91
CA ARG A 41 -21.16 16.19 21.48
C ARG A 41 -21.77 17.29 20.61
N LYS A 42 -23.00 17.72 20.92
CA LYS A 42 -23.67 18.79 20.17
C LYS A 42 -22.89 20.10 20.26
N LYS A 43 -22.44 20.49 21.45
CA LYS A 43 -21.66 21.72 21.66
C LYS A 43 -20.33 21.71 20.91
N LYS A 44 -19.65 20.56 20.84
CA LYS A 44 -18.41 20.39 20.05
C LYS A 44 -18.65 20.58 18.54
N HIS A 45 -19.84 20.23 18.06
CA HIS A 45 -20.18 20.33 16.64
C HIS A 45 -20.57 21.76 16.22
N GLU A 46 -21.19 22.54 17.12
CA GLU A 46 -21.52 23.95 16.88
C GLU A 46 -20.26 24.83 16.84
N GLN A 47 -19.30 24.61 17.76
CA GLN A 47 -18.03 25.36 17.78
C GLN A 47 -17.16 25.15 16.54
N ARG A 48 -17.27 24.01 15.86
CA ARG A 48 -16.53 23.74 14.60
C ARG A 48 -17.11 24.45 13.37
N SER A 49 -18.31 25.02 13.47
CA SER A 49 -19.01 25.61 12.32
C SER A 49 -18.87 27.13 12.17
N GLU A 50 -18.36 27.82 13.19
CA GLU A 50 -18.24 29.29 13.19
C GLU A 50 -16.85 29.81 12.75
N GLU A 51 -15.83 28.95 12.65
CA GLU A 51 -14.50 29.33 12.13
C GLU A 51 -14.39 28.98 10.63
N LYS A 52 -14.85 29.88 9.76
CA LYS A 52 -14.41 29.92 8.35
C LYS A 52 -13.71 31.25 8.08
N PRO A 53 -12.43 31.26 7.63
CA PRO A 53 -11.78 32.47 7.17
C PRO A 53 -12.41 32.96 5.85
N LYS A 54 -12.59 34.28 5.72
CA LYS A 54 -12.96 34.91 4.45
C LYS A 54 -11.78 34.82 3.48
N ALA A 55 -12.03 34.24 2.30
CA ALA A 55 -11.06 34.14 1.21
C ALA A 55 -10.64 35.53 0.69
N ALA A 56 -9.34 35.72 0.49
CA ALA A 56 -8.77 36.84 -0.24
C ALA A 56 -8.77 36.55 -1.75
N LEU A 57 -8.91 37.61 -2.56
CA LEU A 57 -8.99 37.58 -4.03
C LEU A 57 -7.62 37.31 -4.67
N PRO A 58 -7.58 36.69 -5.87
CA PRO A 58 -6.34 36.32 -6.54
C PRO A 58 -5.67 37.51 -7.25
N VAL A 59 -4.34 37.50 -7.25
CA VAL A 59 -3.45 38.39 -8.02
C VAL A 59 -3.06 37.69 -9.32
N GLU A 60 -3.06 38.47 -10.40
CA GLU A 60 -2.85 38.08 -11.80
C GLU A 60 -1.36 37.82 -12.08
N GLU A 61 -1.01 36.66 -12.62
CA GLU A 61 0.38 36.28 -12.95
C GLU A 61 0.64 36.32 -14.46
N LYS A 62 1.77 36.93 -14.84
CA LYS A 62 2.24 37.12 -16.23
C LYS A 62 3.13 35.96 -16.68
N LYS A 63 2.87 35.51 -17.90
CA LYS A 63 3.65 34.54 -18.69
C LYS A 63 4.94 35.18 -19.27
N PRO A 64 6.08 34.46 -19.34
CA PRO A 64 7.16 34.78 -20.28
C PRO A 64 7.34 33.70 -21.38
N GLU A 65 8.00 34.16 -22.44
CA GLU A 65 8.13 33.59 -23.79
C GLU A 65 9.25 32.53 -23.95
N GLU A 66 9.10 31.68 -24.97
CA GLU A 66 10.10 30.76 -25.51
C GLU A 66 11.33 31.48 -26.10
N PRO A 67 12.44 30.75 -26.29
CA PRO A 67 13.06 30.83 -27.62
C PRO A 67 13.45 29.47 -28.23
N LEU A 68 13.27 29.44 -29.55
CA LEU A 68 13.87 28.55 -30.55
C LEU A 68 15.41 28.52 -30.45
N ILE A 69 16.02 27.38 -30.81
CA ILE A 69 17.05 27.21 -31.86
C ILE A 69 17.51 25.74 -31.91
N ALA A 70 17.50 25.15 -33.11
CA ALA A 70 18.23 23.93 -33.47
C ALA A 70 19.65 24.30 -33.99
N PRO A 71 20.64 23.39 -33.94
CA PRO A 71 20.93 22.69 -35.19
C PRO A 71 21.41 21.22 -35.06
N THR A 72 21.20 20.53 -36.18
CA THR A 72 21.77 19.29 -36.72
C THR A 72 23.21 18.92 -36.35
N TYR A 73 23.44 17.61 -36.17
CA TYR A 73 24.66 16.91 -36.58
C TYR A 73 24.33 15.50 -37.11
N VAL A 74 25.10 15.06 -38.12
CA VAL A 74 25.01 13.82 -38.91
C VAL A 74 26.30 13.01 -38.71
N GLU A 75 26.27 11.73 -39.10
CA GLU A 75 27.35 10.70 -39.15
C GLU A 75 27.59 9.96 -37.82
N ASP A 76 27.74 8.63 -37.73
CA ASP A 76 27.92 7.59 -38.74
C ASP A 76 27.51 6.22 -38.14
N VAL A 77 27.05 5.31 -38.99
CA VAL A 77 26.73 3.91 -38.67
C VAL A 77 27.88 3.02 -39.12
N PRO A 78 28.42 2.14 -38.25
CA PRO A 78 29.15 0.97 -38.74
C PRO A 78 28.53 -0.36 -38.30
N GLU A 79 28.24 -1.13 -39.34
CA GLU A 79 28.47 -2.57 -39.55
C GLU A 79 27.87 -3.66 -38.63
N GLU A 80 27.21 -4.56 -39.37
CA GLU A 80 26.64 -5.87 -39.07
C GLU A 80 27.56 -6.79 -38.26
N PHE A 81 26.98 -7.49 -37.30
CA PHE A 81 27.50 -8.75 -36.78
C PHE A 81 26.52 -9.88 -37.10
N PRO A 82 27.02 -11.09 -37.44
CA PRO A 82 26.25 -12.12 -38.10
C PRO A 82 25.27 -12.84 -37.16
N GLU A 83 24.08 -13.13 -37.69
CA GLU A 83 23.15 -14.12 -37.15
C GLU A 83 23.82 -15.50 -37.15
N GLU A 84 24.18 -15.99 -35.97
CA GLU A 84 24.48 -17.40 -35.77
C GLU A 84 23.20 -18.11 -35.31
N THR A 85 22.52 -18.74 -36.27
CA THR A 85 21.38 -19.63 -36.04
C THR A 85 21.87 -20.89 -35.32
N ALA A 86 21.74 -20.92 -33.99
CA ALA A 86 21.81 -22.16 -33.23
C ALA A 86 20.48 -22.92 -33.41
N SER A 87 20.57 -24.09 -34.05
CA SER A 87 19.46 -25.03 -34.22
C SER A 87 18.99 -25.57 -32.87
N GLU A 88 17.73 -25.32 -32.52
CA GLU A 88 17.03 -25.97 -31.42
C GLU A 88 16.81 -27.47 -31.75
N GLU A 89 17.71 -28.34 -31.31
CA GLU A 89 17.34 -29.71 -31.00
C GLU A 89 16.63 -29.69 -29.64
N SER A 90 15.31 -29.88 -29.64
CA SER A 90 14.53 -30.03 -28.41
C SER A 90 14.85 -31.39 -27.77
N GLU A 91 15.84 -31.43 -26.87
CA GLU A 91 15.94 -32.52 -25.90
C GLU A 91 14.62 -32.53 -25.09
N GLU A 92 13.89 -33.65 -25.14
CA GLU A 92 12.77 -33.86 -24.22
C GLU A 92 13.31 -33.82 -22.78
N ASP A 93 13.07 -32.71 -22.07
CA ASP A 93 13.45 -32.56 -20.67
C ASP A 93 12.79 -33.66 -19.82
N HIS A 94 13.57 -34.70 -19.53
CA HIS A 94 13.15 -35.80 -18.66
C HIS A 94 12.85 -35.26 -17.25
N GLU A 95 11.62 -35.47 -16.76
CA GLU A 95 11.23 -35.06 -15.42
C GLU A 95 11.88 -35.99 -14.37
N VAL A 96 12.56 -35.43 -13.37
CA VAL A 96 13.19 -36.16 -12.27
C VAL A 96 12.36 -36.08 -11.00
N THR A 97 12.30 -37.19 -10.26
CA THR A 97 11.70 -37.26 -8.93
C THR A 97 12.68 -36.77 -7.87
N LEU A 98 12.16 -36.28 -6.73
CA LEU A 98 13.00 -35.87 -5.59
C LEU A 98 13.95 -37.00 -5.12
N SER A 99 13.50 -38.26 -5.18
CA SER A 99 14.33 -39.41 -4.81
C SER A 99 15.52 -39.59 -5.76
N GLU A 100 15.35 -39.34 -7.05
CA GLU A 100 16.43 -39.40 -8.05
C GLU A 100 17.40 -38.25 -7.86
N SER A 101 16.90 -37.05 -7.56
CA SER A 101 17.75 -35.89 -7.22
C SER A 101 18.61 -36.15 -5.98
N ILE A 102 18.07 -36.84 -4.98
CA ILE A 102 18.82 -37.21 -3.76
C ILE A 102 19.85 -38.29 -4.03
N ALA A 103 19.54 -39.27 -4.87
CA ALA A 103 20.53 -40.26 -5.29
C ALA A 103 21.68 -39.59 -6.06
N ALA A 104 21.37 -38.67 -6.97
CA ALA A 104 22.37 -37.90 -7.71
C ALA A 104 23.23 -37.03 -6.80
N ALA A 105 22.65 -36.39 -5.77
CA ALA A 105 23.40 -35.63 -4.77
C ALA A 105 24.39 -36.52 -4.00
N LYS A 106 23.97 -37.71 -3.56
CA LYS A 106 24.84 -38.68 -2.89
C LYS A 106 26.00 -39.16 -3.78
N ASP A 107 25.72 -39.39 -5.05
CA ASP A 107 26.72 -39.84 -6.02
C ASP A 107 27.74 -38.74 -6.36
N SER A 108 27.39 -37.45 -6.15
CA SER A 108 28.28 -36.31 -6.35
C SER A 108 29.36 -36.17 -5.24
N GLY A 109 29.11 -36.72 -4.04
CA GLY A 109 30.10 -36.82 -2.96
C GLY A 109 30.61 -35.50 -2.37
N THR A 110 29.86 -34.40 -2.54
CA THR A 110 30.34 -33.03 -2.28
C THR A 110 29.54 -32.33 -1.19
N ALA A 111 29.63 -32.88 0.03
CA ALA A 111 29.10 -32.23 1.21
C ALA A 111 29.84 -30.91 1.51
N GLY A 112 29.10 -29.80 1.64
CA GLY A 112 29.52 -28.70 2.52
C GLY A 112 29.99 -27.36 1.94
N ILE A 113 29.75 -27.05 0.66
CA ILE A 113 30.02 -25.67 0.14
C ILE A 113 28.93 -24.69 0.60
N VAL A 114 27.67 -25.13 0.56
CA VAL A 114 26.50 -24.36 1.01
C VAL A 114 25.72 -25.21 2.00
N THR A 115 25.20 -24.61 3.05
CA THR A 115 24.35 -25.31 4.02
C THR A 115 22.93 -24.80 3.93
N LYS A 116 21.96 -25.60 4.37
CA LYS A 116 20.58 -25.12 4.52
C LYS A 116 20.52 -23.84 5.35
N LYS A 117 21.37 -23.73 6.38
CA LYS A 117 21.47 -22.56 7.25
C LYS A 117 21.95 -21.32 6.49
N SER A 118 22.98 -21.44 5.66
CA SER A 118 23.51 -20.29 4.91
C SER A 118 22.54 -19.80 3.84
N VAL A 119 21.76 -20.69 3.23
CA VAL A 119 20.65 -20.31 2.33
C VAL A 119 19.56 -19.52 3.06
N ILE A 120 19.19 -19.94 4.27
CA ILE A 120 18.22 -19.20 5.09
C ILE A 120 18.77 -17.81 5.44
N GLU A 121 20.02 -17.73 5.86
CA GLU A 121 20.68 -16.46 6.23
C GLU A 121 20.74 -15.51 5.04
N HIS A 122 21.10 -15.99 3.86
CA HIS A 122 21.09 -15.21 2.62
C HIS A 122 19.71 -14.66 2.29
N LEU A 123 18.69 -15.54 2.23
CA LEU A 123 17.33 -15.12 1.88
C LEU A 123 16.71 -14.18 2.93
N ALA A 124 17.01 -14.40 4.21
CA ALA A 124 16.58 -13.50 5.28
C ALA A 124 17.30 -12.15 5.23
N ALA A 125 18.60 -12.12 4.93
CA ALA A 125 19.36 -10.88 4.78
C ALA A 125 18.86 -10.06 3.58
N LYS A 126 18.63 -10.72 2.44
CA LYS A 126 18.30 -10.05 1.18
C LYS A 126 16.83 -9.64 1.07
N PHE A 127 15.90 -10.48 1.53
CA PHE A 127 14.47 -10.24 1.38
C PHE A 127 13.76 -9.90 2.70
N GLY A 128 14.42 -10.02 3.85
CA GLY A 128 13.88 -9.65 5.16
C GLY A 128 12.58 -10.36 5.49
N ASP A 129 11.61 -9.60 6.02
CA ASP A 129 10.28 -10.10 6.40
C ASP A 129 9.40 -10.50 5.19
N ASN A 130 9.86 -10.26 3.95
CA ASN A 130 9.10 -10.60 2.74
C ASN A 130 9.15 -12.08 2.40
N VAL A 131 10.12 -12.82 2.95
CA VAL A 131 10.27 -14.26 2.76
C VAL A 131 9.91 -14.99 4.05
N GLU A 132 8.81 -15.71 4.04
CA GLU A 132 8.40 -16.50 5.20
C GLU A 132 9.12 -17.85 5.20
N LEU A 133 9.81 -18.16 6.31
CA LEU A 133 10.39 -19.47 6.59
C LEU A 133 9.41 -20.33 7.38
N ASN A 134 8.89 -21.40 6.79
CA ASN A 134 8.08 -22.37 7.53
C ASN A 134 8.93 -23.53 8.07
N GLY A 135 9.59 -23.30 9.21
CA GLY A 135 10.52 -24.23 9.90
C GLY A 135 9.91 -25.51 10.51
N ARG A 136 8.77 -26.01 10.02
CA ARG A 136 8.15 -27.24 10.56
C ARG A 136 8.82 -28.45 9.95
N GLU A 137 9.42 -29.30 10.79
CA GLU A 137 9.89 -30.62 10.40
C GLU A 137 8.73 -31.44 9.81
N ASN A 138 8.70 -31.58 8.49
CA ASN A 138 7.75 -32.45 7.81
C ASN A 138 8.52 -33.65 7.28
N ARG A 139 7.98 -34.85 7.45
CA ARG A 139 8.56 -36.08 6.89
C ARG A 139 7.62 -36.64 5.84
N THR A 140 8.17 -37.28 4.82
CA THR A 140 7.37 -38.03 3.85
C THR A 140 6.58 -39.12 4.57
N PRO A 141 5.47 -39.62 3.99
CA PRO A 141 4.66 -40.66 4.62
C PRO A 141 5.41 -41.94 5.00
N ASN A 142 6.57 -42.21 4.36
CA ASN A 142 7.44 -43.35 4.68
C ASN A 142 8.53 -43.02 5.72
N GLY A 143 8.57 -41.81 6.27
CA GLY A 143 9.48 -41.37 7.34
C GLY A 143 10.94 -41.17 6.92
N LYS A 144 11.31 -41.54 5.69
CA LYS A 144 12.69 -41.60 5.20
C LYS A 144 13.23 -40.28 4.66
N LEU A 145 12.37 -39.38 4.22
CA LEU A 145 12.76 -38.10 3.62
C LEU A 145 12.17 -36.97 4.45
N LEU A 146 13.00 -36.00 4.83
CA LEU A 146 12.51 -34.71 5.31
C LEU A 146 11.83 -34.03 4.11
N MET A 147 10.52 -33.80 4.18
CA MET A 147 9.82 -32.89 3.27
C MET A 147 10.27 -31.48 3.63
N SER A 148 11.36 -31.01 3.03
CA SER A 148 11.98 -29.67 3.17
C SER A 148 11.39 -28.85 4.32
N ASP A 149 12.07 -28.83 5.45
CA ASP A 149 11.61 -28.06 6.62
C ASP A 149 11.67 -26.54 6.37
N ASN A 150 12.09 -26.10 5.18
CA ASN A 150 12.14 -24.72 4.75
C ASN A 150 11.57 -24.62 3.32
N HIS A 151 10.36 -24.08 3.20
CA HIS A 151 9.89 -23.55 1.94
C HIS A 151 9.85 -22.03 2.05
N PHE A 152 10.39 -21.36 1.04
CA PHE A 152 10.46 -19.92 0.99
C PHE A 152 9.32 -19.41 0.14
N ALA A 153 8.46 -18.60 0.74
CA ALA A 153 7.29 -18.06 0.09
C ALA A 153 7.19 -16.55 0.27
N PHE A 154 6.85 -15.85 -0.81
CA PHE A 154 6.44 -14.46 -0.77
C PHE A 154 4.95 -14.38 -0.43
N SER A 155 4.57 -13.47 0.46
CA SER A 155 3.16 -13.15 0.71
C SER A 155 2.72 -11.99 -0.19
N LYS A 156 2.44 -12.29 -1.46
CA LYS A 156 1.88 -11.32 -2.41
C LYS A 156 0.36 -11.31 -2.27
N ASP A 157 -0.23 -10.14 -1.98
CA ASP A 157 -1.69 -9.97 -1.85
C ASP A 157 -2.36 -10.88 -0.80
N GLY A 158 -1.62 -11.27 0.25
CA GLY A 158 -2.08 -12.22 1.27
C GLY A 158 -2.07 -13.70 0.81
N LYS A 159 -1.58 -14.00 -0.40
CA LYS A 159 -1.39 -15.36 -0.91
C LYS A 159 0.10 -15.72 -0.87
N ARG A 160 0.41 -16.85 -0.23
CA ARG A 160 1.77 -17.39 -0.16
C ARG A 160 2.15 -18.04 -1.48
N VAL A 161 3.19 -17.54 -2.13
CA VAL A 161 3.75 -18.11 -3.37
C VAL A 161 5.12 -18.68 -3.06
N CYS A 162 5.21 -20.01 -2.99
CA CYS A 162 6.48 -20.71 -2.77
C CYS A 162 7.35 -20.64 -4.04
N PHE A 163 8.64 -20.34 -3.86
CA PHE A 163 9.60 -20.27 -4.95
C PHE A 163 10.79 -21.23 -4.79
N ALA A 164 11.11 -21.66 -3.56
CA ALA A 164 12.19 -22.60 -3.32
C ALA A 164 11.87 -23.58 -2.18
N TYR A 165 12.23 -24.84 -2.37
CA TYR A 165 12.34 -25.85 -1.33
C TYR A 165 13.79 -26.25 -1.17
N VAL A 166 14.34 -26.16 0.05
CA VAL A 166 15.73 -26.53 0.31
C VAL A 166 15.77 -27.75 1.21
N TYR A 167 16.39 -28.79 0.69
CA TYR A 167 16.64 -30.06 1.37
C TYR A 167 18.11 -30.12 1.73
N GLN A 168 18.40 -30.58 2.94
CA GLN A 168 19.74 -30.99 3.32
C GLN A 168 19.60 -32.36 3.97
N ASP A 169 20.36 -33.33 3.49
CA ASP A 169 20.32 -34.68 4.04
C ASP A 169 21.29 -34.84 5.22
N ASP A 170 21.32 -36.05 5.81
CA ASP A 170 22.16 -36.33 6.98
C ASP A 170 23.67 -36.32 6.66
N ASP A 171 24.02 -36.51 5.39
CA ASP A 171 25.40 -36.48 4.89
C ASP A 171 25.86 -35.03 4.56
N GLY A 172 24.92 -34.08 4.55
CA GLY A 172 25.14 -32.66 4.38
C GLY A 172 24.89 -32.15 2.95
N ASP A 173 24.45 -33.04 2.05
CA ASP A 173 24.18 -32.73 0.65
C ASP A 173 22.95 -31.84 0.53
N VAL A 174 23.04 -30.76 -0.27
CA VAL A 174 21.96 -29.78 -0.43
C VAL A 174 21.31 -29.92 -1.80
N ILE A 175 19.97 -29.95 -1.80
CA ILE A 175 19.16 -29.99 -3.01
C ILE A 175 18.14 -28.87 -2.95
N VAL A 176 18.06 -28.11 -4.02
CA VAL A 176 17.13 -26.99 -4.16
C VAL A 176 16.10 -27.35 -5.23
N LEU A 177 14.82 -27.42 -4.85
CA LEU A 177 13.74 -27.39 -5.82
C LEU A 177 13.34 -25.95 -6.05
N LEU A 178 13.60 -25.46 -7.26
CA LEU A 178 13.50 -24.06 -7.61
C LEU A 178 12.33 -23.85 -8.57
N ARG A 179 11.47 -22.90 -8.26
CA ARG A 179 10.46 -22.41 -9.18
C ARG A 179 11.06 -21.27 -10.00
N THR A 180 11.30 -21.50 -11.28
CA THR A 180 11.93 -20.52 -12.16
C THR A 180 11.54 -20.75 -13.62
N THR A 181 11.87 -19.79 -14.49
CA THR A 181 11.69 -19.92 -15.95
C THR A 181 12.60 -20.99 -16.55
N ALA A 182 12.18 -21.62 -17.65
CA ALA A 182 12.99 -22.57 -18.40
C ALA A 182 14.35 -22.00 -18.85
N GLU A 183 14.39 -20.75 -19.32
CA GLU A 183 15.63 -20.07 -19.72
C GLU A 183 16.67 -20.05 -18.60
N HIS A 184 16.26 -19.63 -17.40
CA HIS A 184 17.14 -19.64 -16.22
C HIS A 184 17.56 -21.06 -15.82
N ALA A 185 16.67 -22.06 -15.91
CA ALA A 185 17.04 -23.44 -15.64
C ALA A 185 18.08 -23.98 -16.66
N HIS A 186 17.95 -23.63 -17.94
CA HIS A 186 18.94 -23.96 -18.95
C HIS A 186 20.27 -23.25 -18.71
N ALA A 187 20.27 -21.99 -18.27
CA ALA A 187 21.48 -21.27 -17.90
C ALA A 187 22.21 -21.95 -16.73
N ILE A 188 21.47 -22.36 -15.69
CA ILE A 188 22.02 -23.13 -14.56
C ILE A 188 22.62 -24.44 -15.06
N ARG A 189 21.91 -25.20 -15.90
CA ARG A 189 22.42 -26.47 -16.46
C ARG A 189 23.65 -26.25 -17.35
N ALA A 190 23.71 -25.16 -18.11
CA ALA A 190 24.86 -24.85 -18.96
C ALA A 190 26.11 -24.54 -18.13
N ALA A 191 25.95 -23.85 -16.99
CA ALA A 191 27.03 -23.57 -16.04
C ALA A 191 27.37 -24.78 -15.16
N HIS A 192 26.36 -25.62 -14.84
CA HIS A 192 26.43 -26.75 -13.91
C HIS A 192 25.79 -28.00 -14.55
N PRO A 193 26.52 -28.72 -15.43
CA PRO A 193 25.99 -29.75 -16.35
C PRO A 193 25.29 -30.94 -15.69
N HIS A 194 25.51 -31.16 -14.39
CA HIS A 194 24.93 -32.27 -13.64
C HIS A 194 23.60 -31.92 -12.96
N THR A 195 23.01 -30.75 -13.26
CA THR A 195 21.91 -30.16 -12.46
C THR A 195 20.82 -29.51 -13.33
N GLY A 196 19.72 -29.04 -12.71
CA GLY A 196 18.69 -28.24 -13.40
C GLY A 196 17.64 -29.04 -14.17
N ALA A 197 17.44 -30.32 -13.84
CA ALA A 197 16.38 -31.11 -14.47
C ALA A 197 14.99 -30.71 -13.98
N LYS A 198 14.00 -30.76 -14.88
CA LYS A 198 12.61 -30.46 -14.53
C LYS A 198 12.13 -31.41 -13.43
N SER A 199 11.53 -30.88 -12.37
CA SER A 199 11.12 -31.67 -11.22
C SER A 199 9.67 -32.11 -11.33
N ALA A 200 9.41 -33.39 -11.04
CA ALA A 200 8.06 -33.93 -10.85
C ALA A 200 7.45 -33.54 -9.48
N PHE A 201 8.16 -32.76 -8.67
CA PHE A 201 7.74 -32.30 -7.35
C PHE A 201 7.94 -30.78 -7.19
N PRO A 202 7.04 -30.04 -6.50
CA PRO A 202 5.80 -30.50 -5.88
C PRO A 202 4.75 -30.94 -6.90
N LYS A 203 3.86 -31.86 -6.51
CA LYS A 203 2.69 -32.29 -7.29
C LYS A 203 1.61 -31.19 -7.33
N ASN A 204 1.95 -30.02 -7.83
CA ASN A 204 1.02 -28.89 -7.98
C ASN A 204 0.60 -28.75 -9.44
N LYS A 205 -0.50 -28.03 -9.72
CA LYS A 205 -0.97 -27.72 -11.08
C LYS A 205 -0.08 -26.68 -11.79
N GLU A 206 0.77 -25.99 -11.03
CA GLU A 206 1.73 -25.03 -11.55
C GLU A 206 2.95 -25.79 -12.08
N LYS A 207 3.16 -25.70 -13.39
CA LYS A 207 4.37 -26.17 -14.06
C LYS A 207 5.50 -25.17 -13.75
N ASP A 208 6.77 -25.54 -13.99
CA ASP A 208 7.97 -24.70 -13.82
C ASP A 208 8.74 -24.90 -12.49
N TRP A 209 8.86 -26.16 -12.05
CA TRP A 209 9.78 -26.54 -10.97
C TRP A 209 10.97 -27.30 -11.53
N TYR A 210 12.16 -26.98 -11.03
CA TYR A 210 13.43 -27.56 -11.45
C TYR A 210 14.20 -28.04 -10.21
N SER A 211 14.86 -29.19 -10.33
CA SER A 211 15.69 -29.79 -9.30
C SER A 211 17.15 -29.44 -9.55
N VAL A 212 17.75 -28.75 -8.61
CA VAL A 212 19.17 -28.37 -8.63
C VAL A 212 19.88 -29.12 -7.51
N VAL A 213 20.83 -29.96 -7.89
CA VAL A 213 21.72 -30.67 -6.97
C VAL A 213 22.93 -29.78 -6.76
N ILE A 214 23.24 -29.37 -5.53
CA ILE A 214 24.40 -28.50 -5.30
C ILE A 214 25.64 -29.40 -5.17
N ASP A 215 26.44 -29.48 -6.22
CA ASP A 215 27.71 -30.23 -6.27
C ASP A 215 28.95 -29.31 -6.19
N ASP A 216 30.15 -29.84 -6.45
CA ASP A 216 31.41 -29.07 -6.43
C ASP A 216 31.55 -28.04 -7.55
N SER A 217 30.67 -28.06 -8.55
CA SER A 217 30.65 -27.03 -9.59
C SER A 217 30.06 -25.71 -9.09
N PHE A 218 29.33 -25.72 -7.97
CA PHE A 218 28.74 -24.51 -7.38
C PHE A 218 29.68 -23.84 -6.39
N THR A 219 29.81 -22.52 -6.50
CA THR A 219 30.21 -21.66 -5.39
C THR A 219 28.99 -21.25 -4.56
N ALA A 220 29.22 -20.72 -3.36
CA ALA A 220 28.13 -20.16 -2.55
C ALA A 220 27.39 -19.03 -3.27
N ASN A 221 28.12 -18.21 -4.03
CA ASN A 221 27.54 -17.10 -4.78
C ASN A 221 26.62 -17.60 -5.91
N ASP A 222 27.02 -18.66 -6.63
CA ASP A 222 26.19 -19.24 -7.70
C ASP A 222 24.83 -19.71 -7.15
N VAL A 223 24.83 -20.34 -5.97
CA VAL A 223 23.59 -20.76 -5.30
C VAL A 223 22.73 -19.57 -4.90
N TYR A 224 23.34 -18.49 -4.41
CA TYR A 224 22.64 -17.28 -3.97
C TYR A 224 22.05 -16.50 -5.14
N GLU A 225 22.81 -16.29 -6.21
CA GLU A 225 22.33 -15.65 -7.43
C GLU A 225 21.18 -16.43 -8.06
N MET A 226 21.30 -17.75 -8.13
CA MET A 226 20.23 -18.63 -8.59
C MET A 226 18.93 -18.44 -7.78
N LEU A 227 19.04 -18.42 -6.45
CA LEU A 227 17.88 -18.21 -5.57
C LEU A 227 17.28 -16.81 -5.73
N ASP A 228 18.13 -15.80 -5.92
CA ASP A 228 17.70 -14.41 -6.12
C ASP A 228 16.94 -14.25 -7.43
N VAL A 229 17.45 -14.79 -8.54
CA VAL A 229 16.77 -14.74 -9.84
C VAL A 229 15.42 -15.45 -9.77
N ALA A 230 15.35 -16.62 -9.12
CA ALA A 230 14.08 -17.31 -8.91
C ALA A 230 13.09 -16.49 -8.05
N ALA A 231 13.57 -15.86 -6.99
CA ALA A 231 12.77 -14.95 -6.18
C ALA A 231 12.25 -13.76 -7.00
N TYR A 232 13.11 -13.12 -7.79
CA TYR A 232 12.75 -11.98 -8.65
C TYR A 232 11.74 -12.35 -9.74
N ASN A 233 11.85 -13.56 -10.32
CA ASN A 233 10.88 -14.08 -11.28
C ASN A 233 9.47 -14.21 -10.66
N ILE A 234 9.38 -14.47 -9.36
CA ILE A 234 8.10 -14.57 -8.64
C ILE A 234 7.59 -13.20 -8.18
N ILE A 235 8.48 -12.32 -7.72
CA ILE A 235 8.10 -10.97 -7.25
C ILE A 235 7.60 -10.11 -8.44
N GLY A 236 8.20 -10.29 -9.62
CA GLY A 236 7.91 -9.55 -10.84
C GLY A 236 8.73 -8.27 -10.92
N LYS A 237 9.92 -8.38 -11.54
CA LYS A 237 10.85 -7.31 -11.96
C LYS A 237 10.90 -6.06 -11.06
N PHE A 238 11.92 -5.98 -10.22
CA PHE A 238 12.68 -4.74 -10.05
C PHE A 238 14.09 -4.93 -10.63
N ALA A 239 14.66 -3.80 -11.01
CA ALA A 239 15.87 -3.57 -11.80
C ALA A 239 17.16 -3.99 -11.04
N PRO A 240 18.38 -3.79 -11.62
CA PRO A 240 19.60 -4.48 -11.22
C PRO A 240 19.97 -4.23 -9.76
N VAL A 241 20.71 -5.21 -9.22
CA VAL A 241 21.36 -5.23 -7.91
C VAL A 241 21.90 -3.85 -7.57
N GLN A 242 21.28 -3.19 -6.58
CA GLN A 242 21.95 -2.12 -5.85
C GLN A 242 23.17 -2.76 -5.18
N GLU A 243 24.35 -2.23 -5.47
CA GLU A 243 25.55 -2.40 -4.66
C GLU A 243 25.15 -2.23 -3.18
N GLU A 244 25.73 -3.06 -2.29
CA GLU A 244 25.56 -2.85 -0.85
C GLU A 244 25.81 -1.36 -0.57
N PRO A 245 24.85 -0.62 0.01
CA PRO A 245 25.17 0.72 0.47
C PRO A 245 26.29 0.55 1.50
N GLU A 246 27.43 1.22 1.24
CA GLU A 246 28.36 1.58 2.31
C GLU A 246 27.53 1.98 3.54
N GLU A 247 27.90 1.52 4.74
CA GLU A 247 27.19 1.88 5.97
C GLU A 247 26.97 3.41 6.00
N GLU A 248 25.77 3.87 5.61
CA GLU A 248 25.47 5.29 5.59
C GLU A 248 25.62 5.80 7.02
N GLU A 249 26.57 6.72 7.24
CA GLU A 249 26.79 7.32 8.55
C GLU A 249 25.48 7.93 9.06
N GLU A 250 24.93 7.36 10.13
CA GLU A 250 23.73 7.90 10.77
C GLU A 250 24.08 9.15 11.56
N VAL A 251 23.38 10.26 11.31
CA VAL A 251 23.56 11.49 12.08
C VAL A 251 22.68 11.50 13.33
N SER A 252 23.23 12.03 14.42
CA SER A 252 22.46 12.32 15.62
C SER A 252 21.63 13.60 15.45
N LEU A 253 20.49 13.68 16.15
CA LEU A 253 19.66 14.89 16.17
C LEU A 253 20.45 16.15 16.57
N SER A 254 21.45 16.01 17.45
CA SER A 254 22.31 17.13 17.85
C SER A 254 23.20 17.65 16.73
N GLU A 255 23.69 16.75 15.86
CA GLU A 255 24.50 17.13 14.70
C GLU A 255 23.62 17.83 13.66
N SER A 256 22.41 17.32 13.42
CA SER A 256 21.46 17.95 12.49
C SER A 256 21.01 19.35 12.95
N LEU A 257 20.80 19.56 14.26
CA LEU A 257 20.48 20.88 14.81
C LEU A 257 21.67 21.85 14.74
N ALA A 258 22.90 21.34 14.90
CA ALA A 258 24.09 22.18 14.71
C ALA A 258 24.24 22.59 13.23
N ALA A 259 24.05 21.64 12.31
CA ALA A 259 24.07 21.91 10.87
C ALA A 259 23.03 22.96 10.46
N ALA A 260 21.81 22.89 11.01
CA ALA A 260 20.75 23.88 10.75
C ALA A 260 21.15 25.31 11.15
N LYS A 261 21.85 25.47 12.29
CA LYS A 261 22.37 26.78 12.72
C LYS A 261 23.47 27.31 11.81
N ASP A 262 24.27 26.42 11.24
CA ASP A 262 25.41 26.80 10.38
C ASP A 262 24.94 27.25 8.99
N VAL A 263 23.81 26.73 8.49
CA VAL A 263 23.27 27.08 7.16
C VAL A 263 22.47 28.39 7.14
N GLY A 264 21.87 28.81 8.25
CA GLY A 264 21.31 30.16 8.42
C GLY A 264 20.00 30.46 7.68
N ALA A 265 19.23 29.44 7.28
CA ALA A 265 17.94 29.59 6.59
C ALA A 265 16.76 29.92 7.53
N ALA A 266 17.04 30.60 8.63
CA ALA A 266 16.09 30.93 9.67
C ALA A 266 14.83 31.61 9.11
N GLY A 267 13.67 31.02 9.41
CA GLY A 267 12.36 31.59 9.04
C GLY A 267 11.87 31.33 7.62
N LEU A 268 12.54 30.47 6.82
CA LEU A 268 12.00 30.00 5.52
C LEU A 268 10.64 29.31 5.71
N VAL A 269 10.59 28.39 6.66
CA VAL A 269 9.37 27.75 7.15
C VAL A 269 9.37 27.85 8.67
N THR A 270 8.17 27.84 9.26
CA THR A 270 8.04 27.79 10.73
C THR A 270 7.34 26.51 11.13
N LYS A 271 7.53 26.07 12.37
CA LYS A 271 6.75 24.95 12.91
C LYS A 271 5.26 25.20 12.78
N LYS A 272 4.84 26.47 12.90
CA LYS A 272 3.46 26.89 12.71
C LYS A 272 2.98 26.68 11.27
N SER A 273 3.74 27.11 10.26
CA SER A 273 3.33 26.98 8.87
C SER A 273 3.24 25.51 8.43
N ILE A 274 4.16 24.65 8.92
CA ILE A 274 4.10 23.20 8.72
C ILE A 274 2.84 22.58 9.37
N ILE A 275 2.48 23.01 10.59
CA ILE A 275 1.23 22.56 11.25
C ILE A 275 0.01 22.95 10.43
N ASP A 276 -0.04 24.21 9.98
CA ASP A 276 -1.17 24.74 9.23
C ASP A 276 -1.32 23.99 7.89
N HIS A 277 -0.22 23.71 7.19
CA HIS A 277 -0.20 22.92 5.95
C HIS A 277 -0.72 21.49 6.17
N LEU A 278 -0.11 20.73 7.10
CA LEU A 278 -0.49 19.34 7.35
C LEU A 278 -1.93 19.22 7.85
N SER A 279 -2.38 20.17 8.67
CA SER A 279 -3.76 20.22 9.17
C SER A 279 -4.74 20.57 8.05
N ALA A 280 -4.40 21.50 7.15
CA ALA A 280 -5.24 21.86 6.02
C ALA A 280 -5.35 20.72 5.00
N LYS A 281 -4.23 20.05 4.69
CA LYS A 281 -4.16 19.01 3.65
C LYS A 281 -4.75 17.68 4.11
N PHE A 282 -4.45 17.25 5.33
CA PHE A 282 -4.86 15.93 5.84
C PHE A 282 -6.03 15.99 6.83
N GLY A 283 -6.38 17.16 7.34
CA GLY A 283 -7.52 17.35 8.25
C GLY A 283 -7.45 16.44 9.47
N ASP A 284 -8.58 15.84 9.82
CA ASP A 284 -8.73 14.93 10.97
C ASP A 284 -7.89 13.63 10.86
N LYS A 285 -7.22 13.40 9.73
CA LYS A 285 -6.39 12.20 9.51
C LYS A 285 -5.00 12.31 10.14
N VAL A 286 -4.50 13.52 10.30
CA VAL A 286 -3.23 13.82 10.95
C VAL A 286 -3.51 14.41 12.33
N GLU A 287 -2.97 13.77 13.35
CA GLU A 287 -3.07 14.21 14.73
C GLU A 287 -1.77 14.89 15.15
N LEU A 288 -1.86 16.17 15.51
CA LEU A 288 -0.79 16.90 16.16
C LEU A 288 -0.73 16.52 17.65
N ASN A 289 0.39 15.96 18.09
CA ASN A 289 0.63 15.75 19.51
C ASN A 289 1.48 16.89 20.08
N GLY A 290 0.80 17.97 20.47
CA GLY A 290 1.37 19.22 20.99
C GLY A 290 1.88 19.17 22.44
N ARG A 291 2.39 18.03 22.90
CA ARG A 291 2.91 17.90 24.29
C ARG A 291 4.38 18.26 24.29
N GLU A 292 4.78 19.22 25.13
CA GLU A 292 6.19 19.47 25.43
C GLU A 292 6.85 18.17 25.91
N ASN A 293 7.67 17.56 25.06
CA ASN A 293 8.52 16.45 25.45
C ASN A 293 9.93 17.00 25.61
N ARG A 294 10.63 16.59 26.67
CA ARG A 294 12.03 16.97 26.90
C ARG A 294 12.86 15.69 26.91
N THR A 295 14.08 15.75 26.39
CA THR A 295 15.03 14.65 26.55
C THR A 295 15.23 14.36 28.05
N PRO A 296 15.62 13.14 28.44
CA PRO A 296 15.81 12.80 29.85
C PRO A 296 16.78 13.71 30.61
N ASN A 297 17.71 14.36 29.90
CA ASN A 297 18.66 15.34 30.47
C ASN A 297 18.14 16.79 30.47
N GLY A 298 16.90 17.04 30.03
CA GLY A 298 16.21 18.33 30.06
C GLY A 298 16.75 19.40 29.10
N LYS A 299 17.80 19.09 28.32
CA LYS A 299 18.53 20.06 27.49
C LYS A 299 17.98 20.23 26.08
N LEU A 300 17.35 19.20 25.52
CA LEU A 300 16.74 19.24 24.20
C LEU A 300 15.22 19.11 24.36
N LEU A 301 14.46 20.03 23.77
CA LEU A 301 13.04 19.82 23.53
C LEU A 301 12.94 18.67 22.52
N LEU A 302 12.45 17.51 22.96
CA LEU A 302 11.98 16.48 22.04
C LEU A 302 10.76 17.10 21.37
N SER A 303 10.87 17.52 20.11
CA SER A 303 9.81 18.08 19.27
C SER A 303 8.44 18.12 19.94
N ASP A 304 8.03 19.31 20.38
CA ASP A 304 6.71 19.51 21.01
C ASP A 304 5.55 19.17 20.07
N ASN A 305 5.83 19.00 18.78
CA ASN A 305 4.89 18.78 17.69
C ASN A 305 5.39 17.63 16.81
N HIS A 306 4.90 16.43 17.09
CA HIS A 306 4.98 15.33 16.12
C HIS A 306 3.61 15.02 15.55
N PHE A 307 3.62 14.58 14.31
CA PHE A 307 2.41 14.26 13.57
C PHE A 307 2.29 12.76 13.44
N ALA A 308 1.15 12.25 13.89
CA ALA A 308 0.81 10.85 13.77
C ALA A 308 -0.47 10.68 12.95
N PHE A 309 -0.47 9.66 12.10
CA PHE A 309 -1.65 9.24 11.36
C PHE A 309 -2.32 8.06 12.07
N ALA A 310 -3.65 7.98 12.07
CA ALA A 310 -4.39 6.87 12.69
C ALA A 310 -5.37 6.20 11.70
N PRO A 311 -4.88 5.51 10.64
CA PRO A 311 -5.74 5.09 9.52
C PRO A 311 -6.76 4.01 9.94
N ASN A 312 -6.40 3.20 10.94
CA ASN A 312 -7.16 2.04 11.43
C ASN A 312 -7.15 1.96 12.97
N GLY A 313 -7.00 3.10 13.66
CA GLY A 313 -6.81 3.15 15.12
C GLY A 313 -5.40 2.84 15.62
N LYS A 314 -4.47 2.41 14.74
CA LYS A 314 -3.03 2.35 15.04
C LYS A 314 -2.38 3.68 14.69
N ARG A 315 -1.84 4.39 15.69
CA ARG A 315 -1.14 5.66 15.51
C ARG A 315 0.26 5.39 14.97
N VAL A 316 0.60 5.99 13.83
CA VAL A 316 1.92 5.90 13.21
C VAL A 316 2.48 7.30 13.09
N CYS A 317 3.55 7.59 13.82
CA CYS A 317 4.27 8.86 13.70
C CYS A 317 5.06 8.86 12.39
N PHE A 318 4.95 9.94 11.62
CA PHE A 318 5.69 10.09 10.36
C PHE A 318 6.62 11.31 10.34
N THR A 319 6.44 12.27 11.24
CA THR A 319 7.36 13.40 11.30
C THR A 319 7.44 14.04 12.70
N TYR A 320 8.64 14.50 13.04
CA TYR A 320 8.93 15.40 14.16
C TYR A 320 9.47 16.71 13.60
N VAL A 321 8.91 17.83 14.05
CA VAL A 321 9.39 19.17 13.67
C VAL A 321 10.09 19.82 14.85
N TYR A 322 11.32 20.25 14.63
CA TYR A 322 12.13 21.02 15.57
C TYR A 322 12.32 22.42 14.98
N GLU A 323 12.03 23.44 15.77
CA GLU A 323 12.31 24.84 15.46
C GLU A 323 12.99 25.40 16.71
N ASP A 324 14.14 26.04 16.54
CA ASP A 324 14.88 26.63 17.65
C ASP A 324 14.49 28.11 17.88
N ASP A 325 15.13 28.76 18.84
CA ASP A 325 14.81 30.16 19.19
C ASP A 325 15.24 31.17 18.11
N GLU A 326 16.11 30.76 17.18
CA GLU A 326 16.60 31.59 16.06
C GLU A 326 15.72 31.41 14.81
N GLY A 327 14.87 30.37 14.80
CA GLY A 327 13.94 30.06 13.70
C GLY A 327 14.48 29.01 12.74
N ASP A 328 15.54 28.30 13.11
CA ASP A 328 16.13 27.22 12.32
C ASP A 328 15.29 25.95 12.48
N VAL A 329 14.94 25.32 11.35
CA VAL A 329 14.03 24.17 11.32
C VAL A 329 14.76 22.89 10.93
N VAL A 330 14.58 21.84 11.74
CA VAL A 330 14.98 20.46 11.41
C VAL A 330 13.74 19.58 11.43
N ILE A 331 13.57 18.79 10.38
CA ILE A 331 12.46 17.84 10.27
C ILE A 331 13.04 16.42 10.34
N LEU A 332 12.61 15.64 11.34
CA LEU A 332 12.79 14.20 11.26
C LEU A 332 11.64 13.61 10.48
N LEU A 333 11.94 13.01 9.35
CA LEU A 333 10.97 12.52 8.39
C LEU A 333 11.05 11.00 8.31
N ARG A 334 9.93 10.33 8.53
CA ARG A 334 9.81 8.90 8.27
C ARG A 334 9.32 8.71 6.85
N THR A 335 10.17 8.13 5.99
CA THR A 335 9.86 7.96 4.57
C THR A 335 10.68 6.81 3.96
N THR A 336 10.43 6.47 2.70
CA THR A 336 11.24 5.50 1.93
C THR A 336 12.63 6.05 1.62
N ALA A 337 13.60 5.15 1.44
CA ALA A 337 14.97 5.49 1.05
C ALA A 337 15.02 6.27 -0.27
N ASP A 338 14.26 5.87 -1.29
CA ASP A 338 14.20 6.56 -2.58
C ASP A 338 13.76 8.02 -2.44
N HIS A 339 12.78 8.28 -1.57
CA HIS A 339 12.32 9.64 -1.34
C HIS A 339 13.34 10.45 -0.55
N ALA A 340 13.98 9.87 0.47
CA ALA A 340 15.05 10.54 1.20
C ALA A 340 16.24 10.87 0.29
N LYS A 341 16.61 9.94 -0.61
CA LYS A 341 17.64 10.14 -1.62
C LYS A 341 17.27 11.27 -2.59
N ALA A 342 16.03 11.33 -3.06
CA ALA A 342 15.57 12.42 -3.91
C ALA A 342 15.72 13.79 -3.22
N ILE A 343 15.33 13.90 -1.94
CA ILE A 343 15.53 15.15 -1.17
C ILE A 343 17.02 15.47 -1.05
N HIS A 344 17.87 14.48 -0.77
CA HIS A 344 19.32 14.67 -0.65
C HIS A 344 19.97 15.15 -1.96
N GLU A 345 19.52 14.61 -3.10
CA GLU A 345 20.02 14.97 -4.42
C GLU A 345 19.54 16.37 -4.87
N GLU A 346 18.30 16.72 -4.53
CA GLU A 346 17.70 18.02 -4.87
C GLU A 346 18.21 19.15 -3.96
N HIS A 347 18.44 18.82 -2.69
CA HIS A 347 18.91 19.72 -1.64
C HIS A 347 20.21 19.17 -1.04
N GLU A 348 21.31 19.37 -1.76
CA GLU A 348 22.63 18.74 -1.57
C GLU A 348 23.02 18.59 -0.09
N GLY A 349 23.00 17.34 0.41
CA GLY A 349 23.49 17.03 1.76
C GLY A 349 22.51 17.27 2.92
N THR A 350 21.31 17.79 2.64
CA THR A 350 20.38 18.23 3.69
C THR A 350 19.53 17.10 4.28
N CYS A 351 19.35 15.99 3.55
CA CYS A 351 18.59 14.82 3.99
C CYS A 351 19.51 13.63 4.20
N VAL A 352 19.66 13.19 5.45
CA VAL A 352 20.58 12.12 5.85
C VAL A 352 19.92 11.17 6.83
N ARG A 353 20.37 9.92 6.88
CA ARG A 353 19.79 8.91 7.78
C ARG A 353 19.94 9.34 9.24
N SER A 354 18.87 9.24 10.02
CA SER A 354 18.87 9.67 11.42
C SER A 354 18.99 8.50 12.39
N ALA A 355 19.88 8.63 13.37
CA ALA A 355 19.98 7.72 14.52
C ALA A 355 18.82 7.90 15.53
N PHE A 356 17.88 8.80 15.25
CA PHE A 356 16.74 9.13 16.12
C PHE A 356 15.43 9.22 15.33
N PRO A 357 14.28 8.73 15.87
CA PRO A 357 14.12 8.04 17.15
C PRO A 357 14.75 6.63 17.15
N LYS A 358 15.25 6.20 18.32
CA LYS A 358 15.80 4.84 18.55
C LYS A 358 14.74 3.72 18.55
N ASN A 359 13.77 3.80 17.65
CA ASN A 359 12.73 2.80 17.50
C ASN A 359 13.26 1.59 16.69
N LYS A 360 12.53 0.46 16.72
CA LYS A 360 12.82 -0.71 15.87
C LYS A 360 12.59 -0.46 14.37
N GLU A 361 11.95 0.65 14.02
CA GLU A 361 11.62 1.03 12.65
C GLU A 361 12.78 1.85 12.08
N LYS A 362 13.41 1.38 11.00
CA LYS A 362 14.72 1.83 10.50
C LYS A 362 14.70 2.95 9.44
N ASP A 363 13.56 3.62 9.27
CA ASP A 363 13.29 4.48 8.11
C ASP A 363 13.12 5.96 8.51
N TRP A 364 14.06 6.49 9.29
CA TRP A 364 14.04 7.88 9.74
C TRP A 364 15.19 8.66 9.15
N TYR A 365 14.89 9.83 8.62
CA TYR A 365 15.84 10.73 7.99
C TYR A 365 15.74 12.11 8.65
N SER A 366 16.88 12.75 8.85
CA SER A 366 16.96 14.13 9.29
C SER A 366 17.10 15.03 8.07
N VAL A 367 16.14 15.95 7.94
CA VAL A 367 16.12 16.98 6.90
C VAL A 367 16.44 18.31 7.55
N VAL A 368 17.61 18.86 7.20
CA VAL A 368 18.06 20.20 7.61
C VAL A 368 17.54 21.20 6.60
N ILE A 369 16.65 22.10 7.01
CA ILE A 369 16.09 23.08 6.08
C ILE A 369 17.10 24.22 5.93
N ASP A 370 17.65 24.36 4.72
CA ASP A 370 18.61 25.40 4.34
C ASP A 370 18.08 26.29 3.20
N ASP A 371 18.92 27.18 2.68
CA ASP A 371 18.57 28.13 1.61
C ASP A 371 18.33 27.47 0.24
N SER A 372 18.60 26.16 0.10
CA SER A 372 18.28 25.41 -1.12
C SER A 372 16.81 25.04 -1.21
N PHE A 373 16.07 25.08 -0.10
CA PHE A 373 14.64 24.80 -0.07
C PHE A 373 13.82 26.04 -0.42
N THR A 374 12.70 25.82 -1.10
CA THR A 374 11.53 26.70 -1.02
C THR A 374 10.55 26.18 0.02
N GLU A 375 9.65 27.04 0.50
CA GLU A 375 8.56 26.63 1.40
C GLU A 375 7.72 25.47 0.80
N GLN A 376 7.51 25.50 -0.52
CA GLN A 376 6.74 24.48 -1.22
C GLN A 376 7.47 23.12 -1.24
N ASP A 377 8.79 23.10 -1.40
CA ASP A 377 9.58 21.86 -1.42
C ASP A 377 9.47 21.14 -0.07
N VAL A 378 9.51 21.89 1.04
CA VAL A 378 9.31 21.36 2.40
C VAL A 378 7.93 20.70 2.53
N TYR A 379 6.89 21.36 2.00
CA TYR A 379 5.52 20.83 2.02
C TYR A 379 5.36 19.57 1.18
N GLU A 380 5.97 19.53 0.00
CA GLU A 380 5.93 18.35 -0.88
C GLU A 380 6.64 17.14 -0.28
N ALA A 381 7.80 17.36 0.36
CA ALA A 381 8.51 16.33 1.11
C ALA A 381 7.64 15.77 2.25
N LEU A 382 7.02 16.65 3.04
CA LEU A 382 6.11 16.23 4.13
C LEU A 382 4.90 15.45 3.61
N ASP A 383 4.31 15.90 2.49
CA ASP A 383 3.15 15.25 1.89
C ASP A 383 3.49 13.86 1.36
N ARG A 384 4.62 13.73 0.65
CA ARG A 384 5.08 12.44 0.11
C ARG A 384 5.48 11.48 1.23
N ALA A 385 6.07 11.95 2.32
CA ALA A 385 6.32 11.12 3.50
C ALA A 385 5.02 10.63 4.15
N ALA A 386 4.02 11.51 4.31
CA ALA A 386 2.72 11.11 4.82
C ALA A 386 2.10 10.01 3.92
N ILE A 387 2.11 10.19 2.60
CA ILE A 387 1.64 9.20 1.60
C ILE A 387 2.31 7.85 1.77
N ASN A 388 3.63 7.84 1.82
CA ASN A 388 4.44 6.64 1.90
C ASN A 388 4.09 5.81 3.16
N ILE A 389 3.78 6.49 4.27
CA ILE A 389 3.40 5.84 5.54
C ILE A 389 1.92 5.42 5.57
N ILE A 390 1.04 6.11 4.85
CA ILE A 390 -0.40 5.80 4.79
C ILE A 390 -0.70 4.58 3.90
N GLY A 391 0.21 4.21 2.99
CA GLY A 391 0.00 3.11 2.04
C GLY A 391 -0.93 3.50 0.89
N GLY A 392 -0.90 4.77 0.49
CA GLY A 392 -1.66 5.31 -0.63
C GLY A 392 -1.50 6.82 -0.72
N ALA A 393 -1.50 7.37 -1.93
CA ALA A 393 -1.62 8.81 -2.19
C ALA A 393 -2.69 9.43 -1.26
N PRO A 394 -2.61 10.72 -0.85
CA PRO A 394 -3.71 11.37 -0.14
C PRO A 394 -4.92 11.02 -0.96
N ALA A 395 -5.93 10.40 -0.34
CA ALA A 395 -7.11 9.95 -1.06
C ALA A 395 -7.47 11.05 -2.04
N GLU A 396 -7.23 10.81 -3.34
CA GLU A 396 -7.66 11.69 -4.40
C GLU A 396 -9.10 11.98 -4.01
N HIS A 397 -9.37 13.26 -3.78
CA HIS A 397 -10.60 13.77 -3.18
C HIS A 397 -11.74 12.78 -3.41
N GLU A 398 -12.12 12.00 -2.38
CA GLU A 398 -13.12 10.95 -2.60
C GLU A 398 -14.42 11.67 -2.93
N PHE A 399 -14.94 11.45 -4.13
CA PHE A 399 -16.16 12.11 -4.53
C PHE A 399 -17.31 11.55 -3.70
N THR A 400 -17.99 12.42 -2.97
CA THR A 400 -19.36 12.17 -2.57
C THR A 400 -20.23 12.06 -3.82
N LEU A 401 -21.37 11.37 -3.73
CA LEU A 401 -22.33 11.30 -4.84
C LEU A 401 -22.71 12.70 -5.38
N SER A 402 -22.78 13.71 -4.51
CA SER A 402 -23.05 15.09 -4.90
C SER A 402 -21.94 15.69 -5.76
N GLU A 403 -20.67 15.41 -5.43
CA GLU A 403 -19.51 15.88 -6.20
C GLU A 403 -19.42 15.14 -7.55
N SER A 404 -19.69 13.83 -7.58
CA SER A 404 -19.82 13.07 -8.83
C SER A 404 -20.90 13.65 -9.76
N LEU A 405 -22.05 14.02 -9.20
CA LEU A 405 -23.14 14.64 -9.95
C LEU A 405 -22.76 16.04 -10.44
N ALA A 406 -22.07 16.84 -9.63
CA ALA A 406 -21.59 18.16 -10.04
C ALA A 406 -20.58 18.05 -11.18
N ALA A 407 -19.59 17.15 -11.06
CA ALA A 407 -18.60 16.90 -12.11
C ALA A 407 -19.24 16.45 -13.44
N ALA A 408 -20.29 15.62 -13.38
CA ALA A 408 -21.03 15.20 -14.57
C ALA A 408 -21.75 16.35 -15.28
N ARG A 409 -22.29 17.31 -14.52
CA ARG A 409 -22.93 18.52 -15.09
C ARG A 409 -21.90 19.43 -15.75
N GLU A 410 -20.71 19.53 -15.16
CA GLU A 410 -19.61 20.35 -15.68
C GLU A 410 -18.94 19.75 -16.92
N SER A 411 -19.03 18.43 -17.15
CA SER A 411 -18.35 17.76 -18.26
C SER A 411 -18.83 18.14 -19.67
N GLY A 412 -19.88 18.96 -19.80
CA GLY A 412 -20.28 19.66 -21.04
C GLY A 412 -20.79 18.81 -22.21
N VAL A 413 -20.45 17.52 -22.27
CA VAL A 413 -20.75 16.59 -23.36
C VAL A 413 -21.66 15.47 -22.87
N SER A 414 -22.85 15.32 -23.46
CA SER A 414 -23.71 14.15 -23.23
C SER A 414 -23.12 12.94 -23.94
N GLY A 415 -22.77 11.89 -23.18
CA GLY A 415 -22.26 10.64 -23.75
C GLY A 415 -23.29 9.93 -24.64
N ILE A 416 -22.80 9.05 -25.52
CA ILE A 416 -23.64 8.18 -26.37
C ILE A 416 -24.37 7.11 -25.52
N VAL A 417 -23.83 6.83 -24.34
CA VAL A 417 -24.34 5.82 -23.40
C VAL A 417 -25.45 6.42 -22.53
N THR A 418 -26.55 5.68 -22.40
CA THR A 418 -27.69 6.03 -21.54
C THR A 418 -27.81 5.04 -20.39
N LYS A 419 -28.53 5.38 -19.32
CA LYS A 419 -28.83 4.40 -18.25
C LYS A 419 -29.55 3.18 -18.82
N LYS A 420 -30.42 3.38 -19.80
CA LYS A 420 -31.11 2.30 -20.51
C LYS A 420 -30.14 1.35 -21.21
N SER A 421 -29.18 1.88 -21.98
CA SER A 421 -28.23 1.01 -22.70
C SER A 421 -27.33 0.21 -21.74
N VAL A 422 -26.97 0.78 -20.59
CA VAL A 422 -26.26 0.05 -19.53
C VAL A 422 -27.12 -1.08 -18.94
N ILE A 423 -28.40 -0.81 -18.66
CA ILE A 423 -29.32 -1.83 -18.14
C ILE A 423 -29.50 -2.96 -19.15
N ASP A 424 -29.76 -2.61 -20.41
CA ASP A 424 -29.98 -3.59 -21.49
C ASP A 424 -28.73 -4.46 -21.66
N TYR A 425 -27.53 -3.86 -21.63
CA TYR A 425 -26.27 -4.59 -21.70
C TYR A 425 -26.09 -5.59 -20.55
N LEU A 426 -26.30 -5.16 -19.31
CA LEU A 426 -26.13 -6.04 -18.14
C LEU A 426 -27.15 -7.18 -18.14
N ALA A 427 -28.40 -6.91 -18.54
CA ALA A 427 -29.44 -7.90 -18.66
C ALA A 427 -29.16 -8.91 -19.79
N GLU A 428 -28.70 -8.45 -20.95
CA GLU A 428 -28.36 -9.32 -22.09
C GLU A 428 -27.14 -10.19 -21.80
N LYS A 429 -26.08 -9.60 -21.23
CA LYS A 429 -24.80 -10.30 -21.02
C LYS A 429 -24.83 -11.28 -19.87
N TYR A 430 -25.43 -10.89 -18.74
CA TYR A 430 -25.38 -11.68 -17.52
C TYR A 430 -26.70 -12.39 -17.21
N GLY A 431 -27.82 -11.95 -17.80
CA GLY A 431 -29.13 -12.59 -17.65
C GLY A 431 -29.51 -12.76 -16.18
N ASP A 432 -29.88 -13.99 -15.84
CA ASP A 432 -30.31 -14.36 -14.49
C ASP A 432 -29.20 -14.22 -13.43
N ASN A 433 -27.93 -14.01 -13.82
CA ASN A 433 -26.82 -13.84 -12.89
C ASN A 433 -26.77 -12.46 -12.20
N VAL A 434 -27.57 -11.51 -12.68
CA VAL A 434 -27.66 -10.15 -12.12
C VAL A 434 -29.09 -9.79 -11.78
N GLU A 435 -29.31 -9.29 -10.56
CA GLU A 435 -30.58 -8.74 -10.15
C GLU A 435 -30.56 -7.21 -10.29
N LEU A 436 -31.49 -6.67 -11.07
CA LEU A 436 -31.78 -5.23 -11.09
C LEU A 436 -32.75 -4.90 -9.95
N ASN A 437 -32.30 -4.07 -9.02
CA ASN A 437 -33.16 -3.58 -7.95
C ASN A 437 -33.67 -2.17 -8.28
N GLY A 438 -34.84 -2.13 -8.92
CA GLY A 438 -35.52 -0.95 -9.44
C GLY A 438 -36.28 -0.10 -8.41
N ARG A 439 -35.77 0.05 -7.18
CA ARG A 439 -36.47 0.83 -6.13
C ARG A 439 -36.09 2.30 -6.22
N GLU A 440 -37.08 3.19 -6.42
CA GLU A 440 -36.91 4.63 -6.21
C GLU A 440 -36.51 4.90 -4.76
N ASN A 441 -35.20 5.02 -4.51
CA ASN A 441 -34.67 5.37 -3.21
C ASN A 441 -34.31 6.85 -3.23
N ARG A 442 -34.55 7.56 -2.13
CA ARG A 442 -34.13 8.96 -1.97
C ARG A 442 -33.15 9.06 -0.82
N THR A 443 -32.22 9.99 -0.92
CA THR A 443 -31.32 10.30 0.19
C THR A 443 -32.13 10.68 1.44
N PRO A 444 -31.60 10.54 2.66
CA PRO A 444 -32.36 10.82 3.89
C PRO A 444 -32.97 12.23 3.98
N ASN A 445 -32.41 13.19 3.23
CA ASN A 445 -32.90 14.56 3.11
C ASN A 445 -33.88 14.79 1.94
N GLY A 446 -34.27 13.74 1.21
CA GLY A 446 -35.24 13.76 0.11
C GLY A 446 -34.80 14.45 -1.18
N LYS A 447 -33.59 15.01 -1.21
CA LYS A 447 -33.10 15.91 -2.26
C LYS A 447 -32.46 15.23 -3.46
N LEU A 448 -31.87 14.04 -3.28
CA LEU A 448 -31.22 13.29 -4.37
C LEU A 448 -31.89 11.93 -4.51
N LEU A 449 -32.14 11.52 -5.76
CA LEU A 449 -32.50 10.14 -6.06
C LEU A 449 -31.24 9.28 -5.82
N MET A 450 -31.30 8.39 -4.83
CA MET A 450 -30.34 7.29 -4.73
C MET A 450 -30.67 6.33 -5.87
N SER A 451 -29.66 5.82 -6.60
CA SER A 451 -29.91 5.30 -7.95
C SER A 451 -31.14 4.41 -8.02
N ASP A 452 -32.04 4.72 -8.96
CA ASP A 452 -33.25 3.90 -9.14
C ASP A 452 -32.88 2.49 -9.62
N ASN A 453 -31.63 2.29 -10.07
CA ASN A 453 -31.09 1.04 -10.57
C ASN A 453 -29.72 0.76 -9.93
N HIS A 454 -29.63 -0.32 -9.16
CA HIS A 454 -28.35 -0.93 -8.79
C HIS A 454 -28.37 -2.41 -9.12
N PHE A 455 -27.20 -2.94 -9.47
CA PHE A 455 -27.03 -4.30 -9.92
C PHE A 455 -26.21 -5.09 -8.91
N ALA A 456 -26.75 -6.23 -8.51
CA ALA A 456 -26.10 -7.17 -7.61
C ALA A 456 -26.04 -8.56 -8.25
N LEU A 457 -25.03 -9.34 -7.87
CA LEU A 457 -24.98 -10.76 -8.20
C LEU A 457 -26.22 -11.47 -7.64
N SER A 458 -26.88 -12.28 -8.46
CA SER A 458 -27.97 -13.15 -8.03
C SER A 458 -27.39 -14.34 -7.23
N GLY A 459 -27.95 -14.64 -6.06
CA GLY A 459 -27.52 -15.80 -5.26
C GLY A 459 -27.61 -15.58 -3.74
N ASP A 460 -27.07 -16.53 -2.97
CA ASP A 460 -27.15 -16.56 -1.49
C ASP A 460 -26.48 -15.35 -0.81
N LYS A 461 -25.51 -14.73 -1.49
CA LYS A 461 -24.89 -13.46 -1.07
C LYS A 461 -25.10 -12.42 -2.15
N ARG A 462 -26.08 -11.54 -1.94
CA ARG A 462 -26.31 -10.38 -2.80
C ARG A 462 -25.17 -9.38 -2.63
N VAL A 463 -24.27 -9.33 -3.60
CA VAL A 463 -23.18 -8.35 -3.63
C VAL A 463 -23.41 -7.38 -4.77
N CYS A 464 -23.68 -6.12 -4.42
CA CYS A 464 -23.79 -5.03 -5.39
C CYS A 464 -22.42 -4.75 -5.99
N PHE A 465 -22.34 -4.63 -7.32
CA PHE A 465 -21.09 -4.29 -8.02
C PHE A 465 -21.19 -2.96 -8.77
N THR A 466 -22.40 -2.47 -9.07
CA THR A 466 -22.58 -1.14 -9.67
C THR A 466 -23.89 -0.45 -9.29
N TYR A 467 -23.84 0.89 -9.20
CA TYR A 467 -24.98 1.80 -9.19
C TYR A 467 -24.94 2.67 -10.42
N VAL A 468 -26.07 2.85 -11.13
CA VAL A 468 -26.13 3.66 -12.34
C VAL A 468 -27.10 4.82 -12.14
N TYR A 469 -26.58 6.04 -12.24
CA TYR A 469 -27.32 7.29 -12.15
C TYR A 469 -27.42 7.92 -13.54
N GLU A 470 -28.52 8.63 -13.79
CA GLU A 470 -28.67 9.51 -14.94
C GLU A 470 -29.20 10.84 -14.45
N ASP A 471 -28.49 11.92 -14.75
CA ASP A 471 -28.86 13.28 -14.39
C ASP A 471 -28.63 14.18 -15.61
N GLU A 472 -29.68 14.88 -16.06
CA GLU A 472 -29.64 15.76 -17.24
C GLU A 472 -29.06 15.08 -18.51
N GLY A 473 -29.30 13.77 -18.68
CA GLY A 473 -28.78 12.98 -19.81
C GLY A 473 -27.31 12.57 -19.69
N LYS A 474 -26.69 12.78 -18.53
CA LYS A 474 -25.34 12.31 -18.19
C LYS A 474 -25.42 11.05 -17.35
N VAL A 475 -24.61 10.04 -17.68
CA VAL A 475 -24.55 8.78 -16.93
C VAL A 475 -23.39 8.83 -15.94
N ILE A 476 -23.65 8.43 -14.70
CA ILE A 476 -22.63 8.26 -13.67
C ILE A 476 -22.75 6.84 -13.15
N MET A 477 -21.64 6.12 -13.11
CA MET A 477 -21.58 4.78 -12.56
C MET A 477 -20.75 4.78 -11.29
N LEU A 478 -21.28 4.21 -10.21
CA LEU A 478 -20.45 3.82 -9.07
C LEU A 478 -20.14 2.35 -9.24
N VAL A 479 -18.87 1.99 -9.40
CA VAL A 479 -18.45 0.62 -9.73
C VAL A 479 -17.44 0.12 -8.70
N ARG A 480 -17.47 -1.19 -8.42
CA ARG A 480 -16.43 -1.82 -7.61
C ARG A 480 -15.27 -2.26 -8.47
N LEU A 481 -14.09 -1.69 -8.28
CA LEU A 481 -12.89 -2.00 -9.07
C LEU A 481 -11.71 -2.27 -8.15
N ASP A 482 -10.75 -3.08 -8.61
CA ASP A 482 -9.42 -3.08 -8.03
C ASP A 482 -8.66 -1.80 -8.41
N GLU A 483 -7.67 -1.44 -7.60
CA GLU A 483 -6.92 -0.18 -7.74
C GLU A 483 -6.17 -0.07 -9.08
N LYS A 484 -5.65 -1.19 -9.60
CA LYS A 484 -4.98 -1.22 -10.91
C LYS A 484 -5.96 -0.93 -12.04
N THR A 485 -7.13 -1.55 -12.02
CA THR A 485 -8.17 -1.27 -13.01
C THR A 485 -8.66 0.17 -12.92
N ALA A 486 -8.91 0.68 -11.72
CA ALA A 486 -9.36 2.05 -11.53
C ALA A 486 -8.33 3.07 -12.03
N ALA A 487 -7.03 2.86 -11.73
CA ALA A 487 -5.94 3.69 -12.21
C ALA A 487 -5.81 3.68 -13.74
N ALA A 488 -5.99 2.51 -14.37
CA ALA A 488 -5.98 2.41 -15.84
C ALA A 488 -7.13 3.22 -16.47
N VAL A 489 -8.35 3.10 -15.93
CA VAL A 489 -9.50 3.88 -16.41
C VAL A 489 -9.29 5.37 -16.18
N HIS A 490 -8.72 5.77 -15.03
CA HIS A 490 -8.39 7.17 -14.75
C HIS A 490 -7.34 7.72 -15.73
N ALA A 491 -6.30 6.96 -16.02
CA ALA A 491 -5.22 7.38 -16.93
C ALA A 491 -5.72 7.57 -18.37
N GLU A 492 -6.64 6.71 -18.83
CA GLU A 492 -7.21 6.77 -20.18
C GLU A 492 -8.32 7.81 -20.31
N HIS A 493 -9.09 8.02 -19.24
CA HIS A 493 -10.22 8.95 -19.17
C HIS A 493 -10.02 9.94 -18.02
N SER A 494 -9.04 10.84 -18.19
CA SER A 494 -8.60 11.75 -17.13
C SER A 494 -9.76 12.51 -16.49
N HIS A 495 -9.76 12.55 -15.15
CA HIS A 495 -10.78 13.23 -14.31
C HIS A 495 -12.17 12.58 -14.25
N THR A 496 -12.39 11.43 -14.87
CA THR A 496 -13.72 10.80 -14.89
C THR A 496 -13.88 9.63 -13.93
N CYS A 497 -12.78 8.94 -13.58
CA CYS A 497 -12.78 7.80 -12.65
C CYS A 497 -12.08 8.21 -11.34
N VAL A 498 -12.85 8.45 -10.28
CA VAL A 498 -12.31 8.90 -8.98
C VAL A 498 -12.83 7.99 -7.88
N ARG A 499 -12.05 7.80 -6.81
CA ARG A 499 -12.52 7.02 -5.66
C ARG A 499 -13.80 7.64 -5.09
N SER A 500 -14.77 6.80 -4.73
CA SER A 500 -16.09 7.24 -4.26
C SER A 500 -16.24 7.05 -2.76
N ALA A 501 -16.67 8.10 -2.05
CA ALA A 501 -17.05 8.04 -0.64
C ALA A 501 -18.43 7.36 -0.44
N PHE A 502 -19.10 6.99 -1.53
CA PHE A 502 -20.42 6.39 -1.55
C PHE A 502 -20.47 5.14 -2.47
N PRO A 503 -21.15 4.03 -2.07
CA PRO A 503 -21.80 3.80 -0.79
C PRO A 503 -20.79 3.75 0.37
N LYS A 504 -21.24 4.13 1.57
CA LYS A 504 -20.43 4.01 2.79
C LYS A 504 -20.19 2.55 3.10
N ASN A 505 -19.10 1.99 2.58
CA ASN A 505 -18.68 0.62 2.83
C ASN A 505 -17.34 0.60 3.59
N LYS A 506 -17.12 -0.47 4.37
CA LYS A 506 -15.81 -0.75 4.99
C LYS A 506 -14.76 -1.09 3.95
N ASP A 507 -15.19 -1.73 2.87
CA ASP A 507 -14.33 -2.05 1.73
C ASP A 507 -14.26 -0.80 0.82
N ARG A 508 -13.08 -0.19 0.72
CA ARG A 508 -12.83 1.06 -0.02
C ARG A 508 -12.67 0.84 -1.54
N ASP A 509 -13.45 -0.06 -2.10
CA ASP A 509 -13.32 -0.51 -3.49
C ASP A 509 -14.29 0.16 -4.46
N TRP A 510 -14.93 1.26 -4.06
CA TRP A 510 -15.89 1.99 -4.89
C TRP A 510 -15.25 3.16 -5.62
N TYR A 511 -15.55 3.24 -6.91
CA TYR A 511 -15.09 4.31 -7.80
C TYR A 511 -16.29 4.93 -8.52
N SER A 512 -16.29 6.26 -8.62
CA SER A 512 -17.22 7.06 -9.39
C SER A 512 -16.65 7.25 -10.79
N VAL A 513 -17.38 6.79 -11.80
CA VAL A 513 -17.09 6.94 -13.22
C VAL A 513 -18.12 7.88 -13.83
N VAL A 514 -17.69 9.10 -14.18
CA VAL A 514 -18.47 10.10 -14.89
C VAL A 514 -18.35 9.83 -16.39
N VAL A 515 -19.42 9.32 -17.01
CA VAL A 515 -19.39 8.98 -18.44
C VAL A 515 -19.56 10.26 -19.26
N ASP A 516 -18.47 10.72 -19.85
CA ASP A 516 -18.42 11.91 -20.71
C ASP A 516 -18.12 11.57 -22.19
N GLY A 517 -17.71 12.57 -22.98
CA GLY A 517 -17.39 12.39 -24.39
C GLY A 517 -16.15 11.53 -24.69
N SER A 518 -15.31 11.25 -23.69
CA SER A 518 -14.13 10.39 -23.84
C SER A 518 -14.50 8.89 -23.83
N PHE A 519 -15.68 8.54 -23.32
CA PHE A 519 -16.13 7.15 -23.24
C PHE A 519 -16.88 6.72 -24.49
N THR A 520 -16.45 5.59 -25.06
CA THR A 520 -17.27 4.82 -25.99
C THR A 520 -18.16 3.84 -25.23
N GLY A 521 -19.23 3.36 -25.84
CA GLY A 521 -20.06 2.30 -25.25
C GLY A 521 -19.26 1.05 -24.90
N ALA A 522 -18.30 0.66 -25.74
CA ALA A 522 -17.44 -0.49 -25.50
C ALA A 522 -16.60 -0.34 -24.23
N VAL A 523 -16.02 0.84 -24.00
CA VAL A 523 -15.23 1.11 -22.78
C VAL A 523 -16.11 1.05 -21.53
N VAL A 524 -17.29 1.68 -21.56
CA VAL A 524 -18.24 1.61 -20.42
C VAL A 524 -18.58 0.16 -20.07
N TYR A 525 -18.84 -0.65 -21.09
CA TYR A 525 -19.17 -2.07 -20.93
C TYR A 525 -17.98 -2.89 -20.41
N GLU A 526 -16.76 -2.59 -20.84
CA GLU A 526 -15.55 -3.21 -20.30
C GLU A 526 -15.34 -2.87 -18.82
N VAL A 527 -15.57 -1.62 -18.40
CA VAL A 527 -15.50 -1.22 -17.00
C VAL A 527 -16.51 -2.01 -16.15
N LEU A 528 -17.74 -2.18 -16.65
CA LEU A 528 -18.76 -3.00 -16.00
C LEU A 528 -18.37 -4.48 -15.92
N ASP A 529 -17.73 -5.02 -16.96
CA ASP A 529 -17.24 -6.39 -16.96
C ASP A 529 -16.16 -6.61 -15.90
N LYS A 530 -15.21 -5.68 -15.80
CA LYS A 530 -14.15 -5.73 -14.80
C LYS A 530 -14.74 -5.61 -13.39
N ALA A 531 -15.75 -4.76 -13.19
CA ALA A 531 -16.43 -4.64 -11.90
C ALA A 531 -17.17 -5.93 -11.50
N TYR A 532 -17.89 -6.55 -12.45
CA TYR A 532 -18.55 -7.83 -12.24
C TYR A 532 -17.54 -8.94 -11.90
N ALA A 533 -16.45 -9.05 -12.67
CA ALA A 533 -15.40 -10.04 -12.44
C ALA A 533 -14.65 -9.84 -11.12
N TYR A 534 -14.45 -8.58 -10.71
CA TYR A 534 -13.82 -8.24 -9.43
C TYR A 534 -14.67 -8.73 -8.26
N VAL A 535 -15.98 -8.50 -8.30
CA VAL A 535 -16.89 -8.92 -7.24
C VAL A 535 -17.07 -10.44 -7.19
N LEU A 536 -17.02 -11.14 -8.33
CA LEU A 536 -17.05 -12.62 -8.35
C LEU A 536 -15.84 -13.28 -7.68
N LYS A 537 -14.68 -12.60 -7.65
CA LYS A 537 -13.44 -13.13 -7.04
C LYS A 537 -13.41 -12.94 -5.52
N LYS A 538 -14.25 -12.08 -4.96
CA LYS A 538 -14.38 -11.82 -3.51
C LYS A 538 -15.45 -12.70 -2.89
#